data_AF-A0A4R3NB70-F1
#
_entry.id   AF-A0A4R3NB70-F1
#
_cell.length_a   1.000
_cell.length_b   1.000
_cell.length_c   1.000
_cell.angle_alpha   90.00
_cell.angle_beta   90.00
_cell.angle_gamma   90.00
#
_symmetry.space_group_name_H-M   'P 1'
#
loop_
_entity.id
_entity.type
_entity.pdbx_description
1 polymer ?
#
loop_
_entity_poly.entity_id
_entity_poly.type
_entity_poly.pdbx_seq_one_letter_code
_entity_poly.pdbx_strand_id
1 'polypeptide(L)'
;MKAEARRRLVPVQTVRRLIDSGLRARQAIREAAQAHGLPEATLRRWWYGGGSCPGVDHAAPADYLPLLAPRHQGSGHEAEISPEAWEVLKSDYLRPEQPALWACVRRLREVAPNHGWTVPSYATLARRIEALPWQVRVLAREGREALARRLPHITRTKDHLHALEAVNADGHIFDLRVQLPSGAVGRPVLVAWQDIYSGKILAWRVAETLSSHLVQTTFGEVVERYGIPGHAYLDNGREFAAKLLTGGSKTRFRFRIREEDPIGLFPQLGVQVHWTTPYHGQAKPIERAFRDLCEGISKHPAAAGAYTGNSPLAKPANYGSRALAWDEFVRLVDAGIAAHNARPDRRSATARGRSFDDVFNASYAASVIRRASPEQRRLWLLAAEGLKVRREGYVVIAGNAYFGEAVSALAGQHVVVRFDPDRLDQPVHVYTLEGAYVGAAERTSARFDDLDTAREHARAHRQRQRAARELRDATVRMEALEAVARLPVQDSPHTEPPAPAAVQLVHGRKRAGRRSAAALAATGTEDYVAAADRAVLAVLAARPRPLKAID
;
A
#
# COMPACT_ATOMS: atom_id res chain seq x y z
N MET A 1 -28.13 14.25 -46.53
CA MET A 1 -28.61 12.96 -47.12
C MET A 1 -30.03 12.60 -46.68
N LYS A 2 -30.29 12.09 -45.46
CA LYS A 2 -31.60 11.49 -45.06
C LYS A 2 -32.83 12.40 -45.29
N ALA A 3 -32.73 13.71 -45.06
CA ALA A 3 -33.84 14.65 -45.28
C ALA A 3 -34.23 14.77 -46.78
N GLU A 4 -33.24 14.86 -47.67
CA GLU A 4 -33.46 14.92 -49.13
C GLU A 4 -34.04 13.59 -49.68
N ALA A 5 -33.67 12.44 -49.09
CA ALA A 5 -34.31 11.17 -49.41
C ALA A 5 -35.82 11.16 -49.06
N ARG A 6 -36.19 11.69 -47.87
CA ARG A 6 -37.59 11.84 -47.45
C ARG A 6 -38.37 12.83 -48.33
N ARG A 7 -37.75 13.94 -48.75
CA ARG A 7 -38.34 14.91 -49.69
C ARG A 7 -38.71 14.27 -51.04
N ARG A 8 -37.87 13.36 -51.55
CA ARG A 8 -38.11 12.63 -52.80
C ARG A 8 -39.16 11.52 -52.69
N LEU A 9 -39.34 10.97 -51.48
CA LEU A 9 -40.27 9.88 -51.23
C LEU A 9 -41.74 10.27 -51.48
N VAL A 10 -42.16 11.46 -51.06
CA VAL A 10 -43.58 11.87 -51.10
C VAL A 10 -44.13 11.99 -52.55
N PRO A 11 -43.42 12.60 -53.52
CA PRO A 11 -43.78 12.52 -54.93
C PRO A 11 -43.83 11.09 -55.47
N VAL A 12 -42.84 10.25 -55.13
CA VAL A 12 -42.77 8.84 -55.58
C VAL A 12 -43.93 8.00 -55.04
N GLN A 13 -44.28 8.15 -53.77
CA GLN A 13 -45.46 7.51 -53.16
C GLN A 13 -46.77 8.04 -53.75
N THR A 14 -46.77 9.21 -54.38
CA THR A 14 -47.92 9.74 -55.12
C THR A 14 -48.02 9.07 -56.50
N VAL A 15 -46.91 8.92 -57.24
CA VAL A 15 -46.88 8.10 -58.47
C VAL A 15 -47.37 6.68 -58.21
N ARG A 16 -46.87 6.04 -57.13
CA ARG A 16 -47.23 4.66 -56.81
C ARG A 16 -48.73 4.50 -56.56
N ARG A 17 -49.32 5.34 -55.71
CA ARG A 17 -50.77 5.32 -55.42
C ARG A 17 -51.65 5.56 -56.66
N LEU A 18 -51.22 6.43 -57.58
CA LEU A 18 -51.94 6.67 -58.84
C LEU A 18 -51.88 5.45 -59.77
N ILE A 19 -50.75 4.73 -59.80
CA ILE A 19 -50.63 3.46 -60.55
C ILE A 19 -51.48 2.37 -59.89
N ASP A 20 -51.43 2.25 -58.56
CA ASP A 20 -52.24 1.27 -57.81
C ASP A 20 -53.75 1.57 -57.95
N SER A 21 -54.15 2.82 -58.23
CA SER A 21 -55.52 3.22 -58.61
C SER A 21 -55.82 3.14 -60.12
N GLY A 22 -54.98 2.45 -60.91
CA GLY A 22 -55.25 2.11 -62.31
C GLY A 22 -54.72 3.08 -63.38
N LEU A 23 -54.03 4.18 -63.01
CA LEU A 23 -53.46 5.09 -64.00
C LEU A 23 -52.19 4.51 -64.63
N ARG A 24 -52.04 4.67 -65.95
CA ARG A 24 -50.82 4.27 -66.66
C ARG A 24 -49.62 5.07 -66.13
N ALA A 25 -48.49 4.41 -65.86
CA ALA A 25 -47.34 5.01 -65.18
C ALA A 25 -46.87 6.36 -65.75
N ARG A 26 -46.88 6.54 -67.08
CA ARG A 26 -46.52 7.83 -67.73
C ARG A 26 -47.47 8.99 -67.36
N GLN A 27 -48.75 8.70 -67.14
CA GLN A 27 -49.75 9.67 -66.70
C GLN A 27 -49.62 9.93 -65.19
N ALA A 28 -49.51 8.87 -64.38
CA ALA A 28 -49.27 8.97 -62.93
C ALA A 28 -48.01 9.79 -62.58
N ILE A 29 -46.92 9.64 -63.35
CA ILE A 29 -45.70 10.45 -63.20
C ILE A 29 -45.97 11.92 -63.52
N ARG A 30 -46.76 12.24 -64.54
CA ARG A 30 -47.09 13.63 -64.91
C ARG A 30 -47.96 14.30 -63.86
N GLU A 31 -49.03 13.63 -63.43
CA GLU A 31 -49.97 14.15 -62.43
C GLU A 31 -49.28 14.36 -61.08
N ALA A 32 -48.45 13.41 -60.63
CA ALA A 32 -47.64 13.59 -59.43
C ALA A 32 -46.55 14.67 -59.60
N ALA A 33 -45.94 14.81 -60.78
CA ALA A 33 -44.97 15.87 -61.05
C ALA A 33 -45.63 17.26 -60.95
N GLN A 34 -46.80 17.43 -61.54
CA GLN A 34 -47.61 18.65 -61.46
C GLN A 34 -48.06 18.95 -60.03
N ALA A 35 -48.62 17.96 -59.32
CA ALA A 35 -49.10 18.11 -57.94
C ALA A 35 -48.00 18.46 -56.92
N HIS A 36 -46.74 18.07 -57.18
CA HIS A 36 -45.60 18.36 -56.32
C HIS A 36 -44.67 19.46 -56.85
N GLY A 37 -45.05 20.17 -57.93
CA GLY A 37 -44.27 21.28 -58.51
C GLY A 37 -42.90 20.87 -59.06
N LEU A 38 -42.77 19.64 -59.56
CA LEU A 38 -41.52 19.05 -60.06
C LEU A 38 -41.53 18.89 -61.59
N PRO A 39 -40.38 18.97 -62.29
CA PRO A 39 -40.29 18.58 -63.69
C PRO A 39 -40.58 17.10 -63.91
N GLU A 40 -41.40 16.75 -64.92
CA GLU A 40 -41.75 15.34 -65.26
C GLU A 40 -40.49 14.49 -65.42
N ALA A 41 -39.44 15.03 -66.06
CA ALA A 41 -38.16 14.37 -66.26
C ALA A 41 -37.40 14.02 -64.96
N THR A 42 -37.57 14.82 -63.90
CA THR A 42 -36.94 14.58 -62.59
C THR A 42 -37.63 13.44 -61.86
N LEU A 43 -38.97 13.47 -61.79
CA LEU A 43 -39.73 12.40 -61.15
C LEU A 43 -39.65 11.09 -61.94
N ARG A 44 -39.61 11.16 -63.28
CA ARG A 44 -39.33 10.02 -64.17
C ARG A 44 -37.96 9.39 -63.91
N ARG A 45 -36.92 10.19 -63.63
CA ARG A 45 -35.57 9.69 -63.27
C ARG A 45 -35.54 9.07 -61.87
N TRP A 46 -36.37 9.53 -60.94
CA TRP A 46 -36.53 8.85 -59.64
C TRP A 46 -37.32 7.54 -59.78
N TRP A 47 -38.32 7.51 -60.67
CA TRP A 47 -39.19 6.36 -60.90
C TRP A 47 -38.47 5.20 -61.60
N TYR A 48 -37.96 5.43 -62.82
CA TYR A 48 -37.30 4.42 -63.66
C TYR A 48 -35.76 4.36 -63.49
N GLY A 49 -35.18 5.30 -62.73
CA GLY A 49 -33.72 5.44 -62.62
C GLY A 49 -33.08 6.19 -63.80
N GLY A 50 -31.81 5.89 -64.07
CA GLY A 50 -31.07 6.43 -65.21
C GLY A 50 -29.60 6.07 -65.19
N GLY A 51 -29.07 5.64 -66.35
CA GLY A 51 -27.70 5.11 -66.45
C GLY A 51 -27.52 3.89 -65.54
N SER A 52 -26.45 3.87 -64.75
CA SER A 52 -26.15 2.81 -63.77
C SER A 52 -26.91 2.94 -62.44
N CYS A 53 -27.88 3.86 -62.32
CA CYS A 53 -28.70 4.01 -61.12
C CYS A 53 -30.10 3.41 -61.33
N PRO A 54 -30.50 2.35 -60.58
CA PRO A 54 -31.84 1.79 -60.67
C PRO A 54 -32.90 2.74 -60.11
N GLY A 55 -34.13 2.58 -60.61
CA GLY A 55 -35.33 3.27 -60.13
C GLY A 55 -35.94 2.67 -58.86
N VAL A 56 -37.19 3.03 -58.61
CA VAL A 56 -38.05 2.55 -57.52
C VAL A 56 -39.31 1.85 -58.03
N ASP A 57 -39.51 1.82 -59.35
CA ASP A 57 -40.59 1.16 -60.06
C ASP A 57 -40.70 -0.34 -59.75
N HIS A 58 -39.57 -1.05 -59.77
CA HIS A 58 -39.45 -2.48 -59.46
C HIS A 58 -39.10 -2.77 -57.99
N ALA A 59 -38.97 -1.74 -57.14
CA ALA A 59 -38.58 -1.90 -55.74
C ALA A 59 -39.80 -2.03 -54.81
N ALA A 60 -39.60 -2.63 -53.63
CA ALA A 60 -40.61 -2.60 -52.58
C ALA A 60 -40.67 -1.20 -51.93
N PRO A 61 -41.83 -0.75 -51.40
CA PRO A 61 -41.95 0.57 -50.77
C PRO A 61 -40.99 0.82 -49.58
N ALA A 62 -40.49 -0.23 -48.94
CA ALA A 62 -39.46 -0.14 -47.91
C ALA A 62 -38.11 0.38 -48.44
N ASP A 63 -37.75 0.00 -49.67
CA ASP A 63 -36.45 0.30 -50.29
C ASP A 63 -36.41 1.66 -50.98
N TYR A 64 -37.54 2.37 -51.05
CA TYR A 64 -37.63 3.67 -51.69
C TYR A 64 -36.70 4.70 -51.03
N LEU A 65 -36.56 4.68 -49.70
CA LEU A 65 -35.67 5.61 -48.99
C LEU A 65 -34.18 5.45 -49.31
N PRO A 66 -33.56 4.24 -49.28
CA PRO A 66 -32.17 4.06 -49.70
C PRO A 66 -31.96 4.30 -51.21
N LEU A 67 -32.93 3.96 -52.07
CA LEU A 67 -32.82 4.18 -53.52
C LEU A 67 -32.84 5.67 -53.89
N LEU A 68 -33.72 6.46 -53.28
CA LEU A 68 -33.87 7.89 -53.55
C LEU A 68 -32.79 8.77 -52.90
N ALA A 69 -31.98 8.21 -52.00
CA ALA A 69 -30.94 8.95 -51.29
C ALA A 69 -29.91 9.57 -52.26
N PRO A 70 -29.49 10.84 -52.05
CA PRO A 70 -28.51 11.48 -52.91
C PRO A 70 -27.13 10.81 -52.77
N ARG A 71 -26.77 9.99 -53.78
CA ARG A 71 -25.47 9.32 -53.90
C ARG A 71 -24.40 10.34 -54.20
N HIS A 72 -23.62 10.72 -53.19
CA HIS A 72 -22.44 11.56 -53.37
C HIS A 72 -21.27 10.64 -53.69
N GLN A 73 -20.90 10.53 -54.97
CA GLN A 73 -19.59 9.99 -55.32
C GLN A 73 -18.55 11.02 -54.88
N GLY A 74 -17.79 10.71 -53.83
CA GLY A 74 -16.54 11.43 -53.57
C GLY A 74 -15.59 11.19 -54.74
N SER A 75 -14.86 12.22 -55.15
CA SER A 75 -13.80 12.08 -56.15
C SER A 75 -12.77 11.07 -55.65
N GLY A 76 -12.72 9.87 -56.26
CA GLY A 76 -11.92 8.73 -55.79
C GLY A 76 -10.40 8.89 -55.90
N HIS A 77 -9.93 10.05 -56.34
CA HIS A 77 -8.51 10.39 -56.34
C HIS A 77 -8.06 10.74 -54.92
N GLU A 78 -7.25 9.86 -54.31
CA GLU A 78 -6.40 10.28 -53.21
C GLU A 78 -5.45 11.38 -53.70
N ALA A 79 -5.43 12.53 -53.01
CA ALA A 79 -4.45 13.57 -53.33
C ALA A 79 -3.04 13.07 -53.02
N GLU A 80 -2.18 13.14 -54.03
CA GLU A 80 -0.81 12.63 -54.02
C GLU A 80 0.05 13.28 -52.92
N ILE A 81 1.05 12.52 -52.45
CA ILE A 81 2.08 12.96 -51.52
C ILE A 81 3.37 12.19 -51.83
N SER A 82 4.52 12.86 -51.86
CA SER A 82 5.81 12.15 -51.98
C SER A 82 6.01 11.23 -50.76
N PRO A 83 6.45 9.97 -50.93
CA PRO A 83 6.63 9.03 -49.82
C PRO A 83 7.52 9.58 -48.69
N GLU A 84 8.60 10.27 -49.05
CA GLU A 84 9.56 10.86 -48.14
C GLU A 84 8.92 11.99 -47.32
N ALA A 85 8.11 12.83 -47.95
CA ALA A 85 7.33 13.88 -47.29
C ALA A 85 6.29 13.29 -46.30
N TRP A 86 5.73 12.11 -46.61
CA TRP A 86 4.85 11.39 -45.70
C TRP A 86 5.63 10.80 -44.51
N GLU A 87 6.81 10.21 -44.73
CA GLU A 87 7.66 9.73 -43.64
C GLU A 87 8.15 10.86 -42.72
N VAL A 88 8.57 12.00 -43.27
CA VAL A 88 8.95 13.19 -42.49
C VAL A 88 7.77 13.69 -41.64
N LEU A 89 6.57 13.81 -42.23
CA LEU A 89 5.39 14.28 -41.50
C LEU A 89 4.98 13.32 -40.38
N LYS A 90 4.96 12.00 -40.65
CA LYS A 90 4.69 10.98 -39.63
C LYS A 90 5.73 11.03 -38.52
N SER A 91 7.01 11.08 -38.88
CA SER A 91 8.12 11.06 -37.93
C SER A 91 8.07 12.27 -36.99
N ASP A 92 7.82 13.47 -37.51
CA ASP A 92 7.69 14.69 -36.70
C ASP A 92 6.40 14.71 -35.86
N TYR A 93 5.27 14.22 -36.40
CA TYR A 93 3.99 14.20 -35.67
C TYR A 93 3.93 13.14 -34.56
N LEU A 94 4.62 12.01 -34.72
CA LEU A 94 4.60 10.89 -33.76
C LEU A 94 5.59 11.05 -32.60
N ARG A 95 6.35 12.16 -32.52
CA ARG A 95 7.34 12.36 -31.43
C ARG A 95 6.69 12.53 -30.04
N PRO A 96 7.41 12.15 -28.95
CA PRO A 96 6.93 12.30 -27.57
C PRO A 96 6.59 13.75 -27.17
N GLU A 97 7.21 14.76 -27.79
CA GLU A 97 6.89 16.19 -27.54
C GLU A 97 5.50 16.61 -28.06
N GLN A 98 4.76 15.68 -28.68
CA GLN A 98 3.36 15.86 -29.06
C GLN A 98 3.04 17.09 -29.94
N PRO A 99 3.88 17.49 -30.93
CA PRO A 99 3.63 18.70 -31.70
C PRO A 99 2.26 18.71 -32.37
N ALA A 100 1.65 19.89 -32.45
CA ALA A 100 0.38 20.11 -33.14
C ALA A 100 0.56 19.95 -34.66
N LEU A 101 -0.40 19.29 -35.32
CA LEU A 101 -0.26 18.92 -36.73
C LEU A 101 0.02 20.12 -37.65
N TRP A 102 -0.56 21.29 -37.38
CA TRP A 102 -0.30 22.50 -38.17
C TRP A 102 1.19 22.91 -38.15
N ALA A 103 1.90 22.69 -37.04
CA ALA A 103 3.31 23.02 -36.92
C ALA A 103 4.20 22.01 -37.68
N CYS A 104 3.82 20.74 -37.69
CA CYS A 104 4.47 19.71 -38.51
C CYS A 104 4.26 19.97 -40.01
N VAL A 105 3.02 20.30 -40.42
CA VAL A 105 2.70 20.64 -41.81
C VAL A 105 3.36 21.95 -42.25
N ARG A 106 3.55 22.93 -41.36
CA ARG A 106 4.36 24.13 -41.64
C ARG A 106 5.81 23.74 -41.96
N ARG A 107 6.49 23.01 -41.05
CA ARG A 107 7.87 22.55 -41.26
C ARG A 107 8.03 21.73 -42.54
N LEU A 108 7.09 20.82 -42.82
CA LEU A 108 7.09 20.03 -44.04
C LEU A 108 7.08 20.91 -45.30
N ARG A 109 6.26 21.98 -45.32
CA ARG A 109 6.15 22.91 -46.46
C ARG A 109 7.36 23.82 -46.61
N GLU A 110 8.14 24.02 -45.54
CA GLU A 110 9.39 24.78 -45.58
C GLU A 110 10.53 23.95 -46.20
N VAL A 111 10.55 22.62 -46.01
CA VAL A 111 11.57 21.74 -46.61
C VAL A 111 11.17 21.16 -47.97
N ALA A 112 9.87 21.00 -48.26
CA ALA A 112 9.38 20.36 -49.48
C ALA A 112 9.93 20.95 -50.80
N PRO A 113 10.07 22.28 -50.99
CA PRO A 113 10.65 22.84 -52.21
C PRO A 113 12.09 22.38 -52.47
N ASN A 114 12.90 22.24 -51.41
CA ASN A 114 14.32 21.85 -51.50
C ASN A 114 14.51 20.39 -51.92
N HIS A 115 13.46 19.56 -51.80
CA HIS A 115 13.45 18.14 -52.16
C HIS A 115 12.49 17.82 -53.31
N GLY A 116 11.84 18.81 -53.91
CA GLY A 116 10.85 18.62 -54.98
C GLY A 116 9.58 17.87 -54.54
N TRP A 117 9.22 17.90 -53.25
CA TRP A 117 8.14 17.06 -52.70
C TRP A 117 6.74 17.61 -52.95
N THR A 118 5.86 16.75 -53.45
CA THR A 118 4.41 16.99 -53.53
C THR A 118 3.79 16.88 -52.14
N VAL A 119 3.16 17.97 -51.66
CA VAL A 119 2.50 18.04 -50.35
C VAL A 119 1.03 18.48 -50.50
N PRO A 120 0.05 17.62 -50.17
CA PRO A 120 -1.37 17.91 -50.36
C PRO A 120 -1.94 18.90 -49.32
N SER A 121 -3.24 19.17 -49.41
CA SER A 121 -3.94 20.09 -48.49
C SER A 121 -3.89 19.61 -47.03
N TYR A 122 -3.91 20.56 -46.09
CA TYR A 122 -3.93 20.26 -44.65
C TYR A 122 -5.06 19.30 -44.26
N ALA A 123 -6.25 19.46 -44.87
CA ALA A 123 -7.39 18.58 -44.63
C ALA A 123 -7.17 17.14 -45.16
N THR A 124 -6.32 16.92 -46.16
CA THR A 124 -5.90 15.57 -46.58
C THR A 124 -4.85 15.00 -45.61
N LEU A 125 -3.87 15.81 -45.21
CA LEU A 125 -2.83 15.40 -44.25
C LEU A 125 -3.45 15.03 -42.88
N ALA A 126 -4.42 15.81 -42.39
CA ALA A 126 -5.16 15.51 -41.18
C ALA A 126 -5.87 14.15 -41.25
N ARG A 127 -6.62 13.90 -42.33
CA ARG A 127 -7.29 12.59 -42.55
C ARG A 127 -6.31 11.43 -42.65
N ARG A 128 -5.18 11.59 -43.36
CA ARG A 128 -4.12 10.56 -43.44
C ARG A 128 -3.51 10.27 -42.06
N ILE A 129 -3.29 11.30 -41.22
CA ILE A 129 -2.77 11.16 -39.85
C ILE A 129 -3.81 10.55 -38.89
N GLU A 130 -5.09 10.89 -39.05
CA GLU A 130 -6.18 10.33 -38.27
C GLU A 130 -6.40 8.84 -38.56
N ALA A 131 -6.21 8.43 -39.82
CA ALA A 131 -6.29 7.04 -40.28
C ALA A 131 -5.11 6.15 -39.80
N LEU A 132 -4.04 6.72 -39.25
CA LEU A 132 -2.99 5.91 -38.61
C LEU A 132 -3.58 5.14 -37.41
N PRO A 133 -3.23 3.86 -37.21
CA PRO A 133 -3.71 3.07 -36.08
C PRO A 133 -3.56 3.80 -34.75
N TRP A 134 -4.64 3.90 -33.99
CA TRP A 134 -4.65 4.67 -32.75
C TRP A 134 -3.61 4.17 -31.75
N GLN A 135 -3.31 2.87 -31.78
CA GLN A 135 -2.29 2.22 -30.96
C GLN A 135 -0.90 2.82 -31.21
N VAL A 136 -0.55 3.06 -32.49
CA VAL A 136 0.73 3.67 -32.88
C VAL A 136 0.78 5.12 -32.45
N ARG A 137 -0.29 5.88 -32.69
CA ARG A 137 -0.42 7.29 -32.30
C ARG A 137 -0.24 7.47 -30.79
N VAL A 138 -0.89 6.63 -29.98
CA VAL A 138 -0.81 6.65 -28.51
C VAL A 138 0.54 6.14 -28.02
N LEU A 139 1.06 5.04 -28.55
CA LEU A 139 2.35 4.49 -28.12
C LEU A 139 3.51 5.49 -28.32
N ALA A 140 3.52 6.19 -29.44
CA ALA A 140 4.62 7.09 -29.79
C ALA A 140 4.51 8.47 -29.09
N ARG A 141 3.30 9.02 -28.94
CA ARG A 141 3.07 10.34 -28.33
C ARG A 141 2.81 10.31 -26.82
N GLU A 142 2.19 9.25 -26.30
CA GLU A 142 1.75 9.13 -24.90
C GLU A 142 2.39 7.94 -24.15
N GLY A 143 3.15 7.09 -24.84
CA GLY A 143 3.92 6.00 -24.23
C GLY A 143 3.13 4.70 -23.96
N ARG A 144 3.88 3.70 -23.45
CA ARG A 144 3.38 2.32 -23.23
C ARG A 144 2.21 2.26 -22.24
N GLU A 145 2.23 3.07 -21.19
CA GLU A 145 1.18 3.09 -20.16
C GLU A 145 -0.14 3.71 -20.66
N ALA A 146 -0.07 4.68 -21.57
CA ALA A 146 -1.26 5.23 -22.22
C ALA A 146 -1.88 4.23 -23.20
N LEU A 147 -1.06 3.45 -23.92
CA LEU A 147 -1.54 2.34 -24.73
C LEU A 147 -2.21 1.27 -23.86
N ALA A 148 -1.54 0.82 -22.80
CA ALA A 148 -2.05 -0.21 -21.89
C ALA A 148 -3.41 0.16 -21.26
N ARG A 149 -3.59 1.43 -20.87
CA ARG A 149 -4.87 1.94 -20.32
C ARG A 149 -6.03 1.99 -21.32
N ARG A 150 -5.76 1.95 -22.63
CA ARG A 150 -6.77 1.99 -23.71
C ARG A 150 -7.06 0.64 -24.34
N LEU A 151 -6.23 -0.38 -24.08
CA LEU A 151 -6.48 -1.75 -24.54
C LEU A 151 -7.57 -2.43 -23.69
N PRO A 152 -8.30 -3.41 -24.23
CA PRO A 152 -9.23 -4.23 -23.45
C PRO A 152 -8.50 -4.94 -22.30
N HIS A 153 -9.05 -4.85 -21.10
CA HIS A 153 -8.48 -5.43 -19.89
C HIS A 153 -9.29 -6.63 -19.39
N ILE A 154 -8.63 -7.60 -18.78
CA ILE A 154 -9.29 -8.75 -18.16
C ILE A 154 -9.73 -8.38 -16.75
N THR A 155 -11.02 -8.10 -16.58
CA THR A 155 -11.64 -7.86 -15.27
C THR A 155 -11.61 -9.14 -14.43
N ARG A 156 -10.78 -9.18 -13.39
CA ARG A 156 -10.77 -10.27 -12.41
C ARG A 156 -11.98 -10.13 -11.48
N THR A 157 -12.88 -11.10 -11.50
CA THR A 157 -14.00 -11.20 -10.55
C THR A 157 -13.51 -11.65 -9.18
N LYS A 158 -14.20 -11.21 -8.12
CA LYS A 158 -13.86 -11.53 -6.71
C LYS A 158 -14.85 -12.50 -6.08
N ASP A 159 -15.94 -12.77 -6.78
CA ASP A 159 -17.15 -13.43 -6.28
C ASP A 159 -16.95 -14.93 -5.93
N HIS A 160 -15.76 -15.48 -6.25
CA HIS A 160 -15.32 -16.82 -5.86
C HIS A 160 -14.57 -16.86 -4.52
N LEU A 161 -14.12 -15.70 -4.01
CA LEU A 161 -13.40 -15.59 -2.75
C LEU A 161 -14.36 -15.53 -1.56
N HIS A 162 -13.87 -15.87 -0.36
CA HIS A 162 -14.52 -15.54 0.91
C HIS A 162 -13.76 -14.46 1.70
N ALA A 163 -14.40 -13.92 2.75
CA ALA A 163 -13.78 -12.95 3.64
C ALA A 163 -12.51 -13.53 4.31
N LEU A 164 -11.44 -12.73 4.34
CA LEU A 164 -10.09 -13.06 4.80
C LEU A 164 -9.35 -14.14 3.98
N GLU A 165 -9.92 -14.67 2.88
CA GLU A 165 -9.19 -15.60 2.01
C GLU A 165 -7.98 -14.91 1.36
N ALA A 166 -8.19 -13.70 0.85
CA ALA A 166 -7.17 -12.89 0.21
C ALA A 166 -7.23 -11.44 0.70
N VAL A 167 -6.10 -10.93 1.17
CA VAL A 167 -5.92 -9.54 1.60
C VAL A 167 -4.94 -8.80 0.69
N ASN A 168 -5.05 -7.48 0.63
CA ASN A 168 -4.06 -6.61 0.00
C ASN A 168 -3.62 -5.50 0.95
N ALA A 169 -2.37 -5.06 0.81
CA ALA A 169 -1.82 -3.94 1.57
C ALA A 169 -1.20 -2.91 0.63
N ASP A 170 -1.23 -1.65 1.04
CA ASP A 170 -0.55 -0.57 0.33
C ASP A 170 -0.24 0.59 1.27
N GLY A 171 0.65 1.49 0.83
CA GLY A 171 1.04 2.70 1.56
C GLY A 171 0.40 3.95 0.98
N HIS A 172 0.00 4.89 1.82
CA HIS A 172 -0.50 6.20 1.40
C HIS A 172 0.17 7.34 2.18
N ILE A 173 0.33 8.51 1.56
CA ILE A 173 0.85 9.72 2.22
C ILE A 173 -0.28 10.75 2.20
N PHE A 174 -0.87 11.07 3.35
CA PHE A 174 -2.01 11.99 3.39
C PHE A 174 -1.65 13.38 2.88
N ASP A 175 -2.58 14.01 2.16
CA ASP A 175 -2.52 15.41 1.73
C ASP A 175 -2.85 16.37 2.90
N LEU A 176 -2.26 16.14 4.08
CA LEU A 176 -2.54 16.88 5.33
C LEU A 176 -1.24 17.37 5.98
N ARG A 177 -1.26 18.60 6.50
CA ARG A 177 -0.23 19.14 7.40
C ARG A 177 -0.54 18.73 8.83
N VAL A 178 0.34 17.94 9.44
CA VAL A 178 0.20 17.43 10.81
C VAL A 178 1.49 17.70 11.58
N GLN A 179 1.36 18.06 12.85
CA GLN A 179 2.47 18.05 13.81
C GLN A 179 2.81 16.59 14.12
N LEU A 180 3.98 16.16 13.68
CA LEU A 180 4.46 14.78 13.83
C LEU A 180 5.01 14.55 15.26
N PRO A 181 5.08 13.30 15.76
CA PRO A 181 5.65 12.96 17.07
C PRO A 181 7.08 13.47 17.33
N SER A 182 7.90 13.61 16.27
CA SER A 182 9.22 14.25 16.24
C SER A 182 9.21 15.77 16.46
N GLY A 183 8.04 16.41 16.43
CA GLY A 183 7.86 17.86 16.52
C GLY A 183 7.93 18.59 15.17
N ALA A 184 8.29 17.90 14.08
CA ALA A 184 8.25 18.48 12.74
C ALA A 184 6.81 18.64 12.23
N VAL A 185 6.54 19.66 11.39
CA VAL A 185 5.26 19.74 10.65
C VAL A 185 5.44 19.11 9.29
N GLY A 186 4.78 17.98 9.05
CA GLY A 186 4.94 17.18 7.83
C GLY A 186 3.63 16.59 7.31
N ARG A 187 3.76 15.62 6.41
CA ARG A 187 2.66 14.80 5.88
C ARG A 187 2.78 13.38 6.44
N PRO A 188 1.79 12.89 7.20
CA PRO A 188 1.85 11.54 7.76
C PRO A 188 1.59 10.47 6.69
N VAL A 189 2.11 9.27 6.94
CA VAL A 189 1.83 8.07 6.14
C VAL A 189 0.77 7.19 6.81
N LEU A 190 0.10 6.39 6.01
CA LEU A 190 -0.82 5.33 6.38
C LEU A 190 -0.33 4.02 5.77
N VAL A 191 -0.32 2.95 6.56
CA VAL A 191 -0.41 1.57 6.05
C VAL A 191 -1.80 1.05 6.38
N ALA A 192 -2.46 0.44 5.41
CA ALA A 192 -3.74 -0.22 5.62
C ALA A 192 -3.76 -1.59 4.95
N TRP A 193 -4.38 -2.56 5.63
CA TRP A 193 -4.68 -3.88 5.09
C TRP A 193 -6.17 -3.98 4.79
N GLN A 194 -6.50 -4.41 3.57
CA GLN A 194 -7.87 -4.56 3.08
C GLN A 194 -8.18 -6.02 2.76
N ASP A 195 -9.41 -6.45 3.07
CA ASP A 195 -9.98 -7.69 2.57
C ASP A 195 -10.40 -7.53 1.10
N ILE A 196 -9.89 -8.40 0.22
CA ILE A 196 -10.15 -8.27 -1.22
C ILE A 196 -11.61 -8.58 -1.53
N TYR A 197 -12.24 -9.55 -0.86
CA TYR A 197 -13.62 -9.97 -1.12
C TYR A 197 -14.65 -8.85 -0.86
N SER A 198 -14.69 -8.33 0.36
CA SER A 198 -15.64 -7.30 0.80
C SER A 198 -15.22 -5.89 0.38
N GLY A 199 -13.91 -5.59 0.43
CA GLY A 199 -13.37 -4.23 0.37
C GLY A 199 -13.16 -3.57 1.74
N LYS A 200 -13.49 -4.24 2.86
CA LYS A 200 -13.30 -3.74 4.23
C LYS A 200 -11.82 -3.52 4.54
N ILE A 201 -11.48 -2.38 5.14
CA ILE A 201 -10.17 -2.15 5.75
C ILE A 201 -10.16 -2.84 7.12
N LEU A 202 -9.26 -3.79 7.31
CA LEU A 202 -9.22 -4.69 8.47
C LEU A 202 -8.43 -4.09 9.64
N ALA A 203 -7.24 -3.57 9.35
CA ALA A 203 -6.33 -2.91 10.28
C ALA A 203 -5.51 -1.84 9.55
N TRP A 204 -5.06 -0.83 10.29
CA TRP A 204 -4.28 0.29 9.78
C TRP A 204 -3.39 0.87 10.88
N ARG A 205 -2.26 1.45 10.51
CA ARG A 205 -1.44 2.31 11.38
C ARG A 205 -0.97 3.55 10.61
N VAL A 206 -0.79 4.65 11.33
CA VAL A 206 -0.23 5.90 10.82
C VAL A 206 1.13 6.20 11.44
N ALA A 207 2.03 6.80 10.67
CA ALA A 207 3.39 7.11 11.11
C ALA A 207 3.95 8.35 10.40
N GLU A 208 5.15 8.78 10.78
CA GLU A 208 5.89 9.85 10.08
C GLU A 208 6.46 9.36 8.74
N THR A 209 6.92 8.11 8.68
CA THR A 209 7.60 7.51 7.54
C THR A 209 7.14 6.07 7.31
N LEU A 210 7.15 5.63 6.05
CA LEU A 210 6.79 4.28 5.68
C LEU A 210 7.95 3.32 6.00
N SER A 211 7.69 2.24 6.71
CA SER A 211 8.70 1.23 7.07
C SER A 211 8.16 -0.19 6.93
N SER A 212 9.06 -1.15 6.74
CA SER A 212 8.68 -2.57 6.71
C SER A 212 8.14 -3.07 8.06
N HIS A 213 8.57 -2.47 9.17
CA HIS A 213 8.04 -2.80 10.49
C HIS A 213 6.59 -2.33 10.65
N LEU A 214 6.24 -1.13 10.17
CA LEU A 214 4.87 -0.64 10.16
C LEU A 214 3.94 -1.60 9.38
N VAL A 215 4.40 -2.12 8.24
CA VAL A 215 3.69 -3.16 7.48
C VAL A 215 3.56 -4.47 8.28
N GLN A 216 4.62 -4.91 8.95
CA GLN A 216 4.69 -6.12 9.76
C GLN A 216 3.70 -6.11 10.94
N THR A 217 3.71 -5.05 11.75
CA THR A 217 2.87 -4.97 12.95
C THR A 217 1.40 -4.71 12.61
N THR A 218 1.11 -3.91 11.57
CA THR A 218 -0.26 -3.74 11.07
C THR A 218 -0.82 -5.05 10.49
N PHE A 219 0.02 -5.90 9.89
CA PHE A 219 -0.40 -7.25 9.51
C PHE A 219 -0.67 -8.14 10.72
N GLY A 220 0.17 -8.03 11.76
CA GLY A 220 -0.06 -8.68 13.06
C GLY A 220 -1.47 -8.41 13.59
N GLU A 221 -1.92 -7.16 13.59
CA GLU A 221 -3.28 -6.80 14.03
C GLU A 221 -4.40 -7.46 13.21
N VAL A 222 -4.20 -7.69 11.90
CA VAL A 222 -5.15 -8.49 11.09
C VAL A 222 -5.21 -9.93 11.60
N VAL A 223 -4.06 -10.52 11.91
CA VAL A 223 -3.94 -11.90 12.39
C VAL A 223 -4.50 -12.07 13.81
N GLU A 224 -4.31 -11.08 14.69
CA GLU A 224 -4.89 -11.08 16.03
C GLU A 224 -6.40 -10.91 16.01
N ARG A 225 -6.91 -9.92 15.28
CA ARG A 225 -8.35 -9.61 15.26
C ARG A 225 -9.13 -10.67 14.49
N TYR A 226 -8.72 -10.99 13.26
CA TYR A 226 -9.50 -11.83 12.35
C TYR A 226 -8.88 -13.22 12.11
N GLY A 227 -7.56 -13.34 11.99
CA GLY A 227 -6.87 -14.62 11.75
C GLY A 227 -5.90 -14.59 10.57
N ILE A 228 -5.32 -15.74 10.24
CA ILE A 228 -4.29 -15.86 9.20
C ILE A 228 -4.97 -16.00 7.82
N PRO A 229 -4.80 -15.04 6.89
CA PRO A 229 -5.37 -15.12 5.54
C PRO A 229 -4.69 -16.21 4.69
N GLY A 230 -5.30 -16.60 3.56
CA GLY A 230 -4.67 -17.53 2.60
C GLY A 230 -3.63 -16.84 1.72
N HIS A 231 -3.98 -15.66 1.19
CA HIS A 231 -3.20 -14.92 0.21
C HIS A 231 -2.96 -13.46 0.61
N ALA A 232 -1.78 -12.93 0.29
CA ALA A 232 -1.43 -11.53 0.47
C ALA A 232 -0.95 -10.91 -0.86
N TYR A 233 -1.67 -9.93 -1.38
CA TYR A 233 -1.35 -9.19 -2.60
C TYR A 233 -0.64 -7.88 -2.25
N LEU A 234 0.64 -7.77 -2.64
CA LEU A 234 1.53 -6.68 -2.25
C LEU A 234 2.15 -5.99 -3.46
N ASP A 235 2.60 -4.74 -3.29
CA ASP A 235 3.47 -4.08 -4.27
C ASP A 235 4.92 -4.54 -4.11
N ASN A 236 5.71 -4.47 -5.18
CA ASN A 236 7.15 -4.64 -5.20
C ASN A 236 7.93 -3.44 -4.58
N GLY A 237 7.26 -2.64 -3.74
CA GLY A 237 7.87 -1.56 -2.96
C GLY A 237 8.94 -2.09 -1.99
N ARG A 238 9.95 -1.28 -1.67
CA ARG A 238 11.12 -1.72 -0.86
C ARG A 238 10.72 -2.16 0.55
N GLU A 239 9.66 -1.56 1.06
CA GLU A 239 9.10 -1.70 2.39
C GLU A 239 8.32 -3.01 2.52
N PHE A 240 7.54 -3.36 1.48
CA PHE A 240 6.79 -4.62 1.37
C PHE A 240 7.69 -5.80 0.96
N ALA A 241 8.69 -5.57 0.10
CA ALA A 241 9.64 -6.57 -0.39
C ALA A 241 10.84 -6.83 0.56
N ALA A 242 10.80 -6.31 1.79
CA ALA A 242 11.83 -6.53 2.80
C ALA A 242 12.04 -8.03 3.11
N LYS A 243 13.30 -8.41 3.43
CA LYS A 243 13.64 -9.82 3.77
C LYS A 243 12.80 -10.35 4.93
N LEU A 244 12.62 -9.55 5.98
CA LEU A 244 11.83 -9.89 7.18
C LEU A 244 10.38 -10.31 6.87
N LEU A 245 9.78 -9.74 5.82
CA LEU A 245 8.42 -10.06 5.41
C LEU A 245 8.36 -11.28 4.47
N THR A 246 9.34 -11.42 3.57
CA THR A 246 9.21 -12.27 2.36
C THR A 246 10.37 -13.22 2.05
N GLY A 247 11.32 -13.39 2.97
CA GLY A 247 12.37 -14.41 2.87
C GLY A 247 11.81 -15.82 2.67
N GLY A 248 12.53 -16.67 1.94
CA GLY A 248 12.07 -18.02 1.54
C GLY A 248 10.97 -18.07 0.45
N SER A 249 10.32 -16.96 0.08
CA SER A 249 9.28 -17.00 -0.97
C SER A 249 9.88 -17.15 -2.37
N LYS A 250 9.46 -18.21 -3.09
CA LYS A 250 9.91 -18.53 -4.47
C LYS A 250 9.62 -17.43 -5.51
N THR A 251 8.68 -16.52 -5.24
CA THR A 251 8.22 -15.49 -6.20
C THR A 251 9.03 -14.18 -6.15
N ARG A 252 10.18 -14.14 -5.47
CA ARG A 252 10.92 -12.91 -5.15
C ARG A 252 11.76 -12.34 -6.31
N PHE A 253 11.09 -11.84 -7.36
CA PHE A 253 11.67 -11.41 -8.66
C PHE A 253 12.84 -10.41 -8.65
N ARG A 254 13.18 -9.77 -7.52
CA ARG A 254 14.22 -8.71 -7.45
C ARG A 254 15.57 -9.15 -6.85
N PHE A 255 15.65 -10.29 -6.18
CA PHE A 255 16.88 -10.77 -5.54
C PHE A 255 17.00 -12.29 -5.64
N ARG A 256 18.21 -12.81 -5.92
CA ARG A 256 18.49 -14.26 -5.83
C ARG A 256 18.24 -14.72 -4.39
N ILE A 257 17.37 -15.71 -4.23
CA ILE A 257 17.13 -16.40 -2.96
C ILE A 257 18.39 -17.20 -2.62
N ARG A 258 18.88 -17.11 -1.39
CA ARG A 258 19.86 -18.06 -0.83
C ARG A 258 19.13 -19.10 0.02
N GLU A 259 19.67 -20.31 0.08
CA GLU A 259 19.12 -21.39 0.91
C GLU A 259 19.19 -21.06 2.42
N GLU A 260 20.14 -20.18 2.79
CA GLU A 260 20.33 -19.60 4.13
C GLU A 260 19.45 -18.36 4.42
N ASP A 261 18.65 -17.84 3.46
CA ASP A 261 17.82 -16.65 3.73
C ASP A 261 16.72 -16.99 4.75
N PRO A 262 16.63 -16.28 5.91
CA PRO A 262 15.64 -16.59 6.93
C PRO A 262 14.22 -16.45 6.39
N ILE A 263 13.36 -17.42 6.72
CA ILE A 263 11.96 -17.47 6.28
C ILE A 263 11.24 -16.22 6.80
N GLY A 264 10.60 -15.46 5.90
CA GLY A 264 9.87 -14.24 6.26
C GLY A 264 8.55 -14.53 6.99
N LEU A 265 7.95 -13.48 7.56
CA LEU A 265 6.69 -13.59 8.31
C LEU A 265 5.56 -14.28 7.53
N PHE A 266 5.36 -13.94 6.25
CA PHE A 266 4.24 -14.50 5.49
C PHE A 266 4.40 -16.01 5.23
N PRO A 267 5.55 -16.54 4.74
CA PRO A 267 5.70 -17.99 4.62
C PRO A 267 5.70 -18.74 5.96
N GLN A 268 6.20 -18.16 7.06
CA GLN A 268 6.14 -18.80 8.40
C GLN A 268 4.69 -19.02 8.88
N LEU A 269 3.76 -18.14 8.50
CA LEU A 269 2.32 -18.28 8.79
C LEU A 269 1.56 -19.08 7.71
N GLY A 270 2.25 -19.56 6.67
CA GLY A 270 1.60 -20.20 5.52
C GLY A 270 0.66 -19.26 4.76
N VAL A 271 1.11 -18.02 4.51
CA VAL A 271 0.42 -17.01 3.70
C VAL A 271 1.13 -16.89 2.36
N GLN A 272 0.40 -17.06 1.26
CA GLN A 272 0.98 -17.01 -0.09
C GLN A 272 1.09 -15.56 -0.59
N VAL A 273 2.31 -15.10 -0.86
CA VAL A 273 2.57 -13.72 -1.31
C VAL A 273 2.53 -13.61 -2.83
N HIS A 274 1.60 -12.80 -3.32
CA HIS A 274 1.45 -12.43 -4.73
C HIS A 274 1.96 -11.00 -4.97
N TRP A 275 2.93 -10.86 -5.86
CA TRP A 275 3.47 -9.56 -6.24
C TRP A 275 2.66 -8.92 -7.35
N THR A 276 2.19 -7.70 -7.11
CA THR A 276 1.52 -6.85 -8.11
C THR A 276 2.51 -5.86 -8.72
N THR A 277 2.31 -5.51 -9.99
CA THR A 277 3.02 -4.41 -10.65
C THR A 277 2.39 -3.06 -10.26
N PRO A 278 3.20 -2.02 -9.97
CA PRO A 278 2.69 -0.67 -9.68
C PRO A 278 1.71 -0.13 -10.73
N TYR A 279 0.79 0.73 -10.31
CA TYR A 279 -0.19 1.44 -11.15
C TYR A 279 -1.23 0.57 -11.89
N HIS A 280 -1.24 -0.75 -11.68
CA HIS A 280 -2.34 -1.62 -12.13
C HIS A 280 -3.49 -1.60 -11.12
N GLY A 281 -4.26 -0.49 -11.08
CA GLY A 281 -5.37 -0.29 -10.13
C GLY A 281 -6.56 -1.27 -10.19
N GLN A 282 -6.51 -2.31 -11.03
CA GLN A 282 -7.39 -3.49 -10.95
C GLN A 282 -6.80 -4.64 -10.12
N ALA A 283 -5.47 -4.71 -9.98
CA ALA A 283 -4.77 -5.62 -9.07
C ALA A 283 -4.78 -5.12 -7.63
N LYS A 284 -4.86 -3.80 -7.41
CA LYS A 284 -4.96 -3.15 -6.09
C LYS A 284 -6.30 -2.42 -5.88
N PRO A 285 -7.34 -3.08 -5.32
CA PRO A 285 -8.59 -2.41 -4.97
C PRO A 285 -8.45 -1.27 -3.94
N ILE A 286 -7.37 -1.27 -3.14
CA ILE A 286 -7.12 -0.30 -2.07
C ILE A 286 -6.78 1.11 -2.58
N GLU A 287 -6.27 1.25 -3.80
CA GLU A 287 -6.09 2.57 -4.45
C GLU A 287 -7.42 3.35 -4.54
N ARG A 288 -8.55 2.63 -4.69
CA ARG A 288 -9.89 3.22 -4.64
C ARG A 288 -10.33 3.55 -3.21
N ALA A 289 -10.00 2.69 -2.24
CA ALA A 289 -10.30 2.97 -0.84
C ALA A 289 -9.54 4.20 -0.35
N PHE A 290 -8.26 4.34 -0.69
CA PHE A 290 -7.48 5.55 -0.41
C PHE A 290 -8.06 6.80 -1.06
N ARG A 291 -8.64 6.71 -2.27
CA ARG A 291 -9.34 7.86 -2.87
C ARG A 291 -10.60 8.26 -2.10
N ASP A 292 -11.41 7.29 -1.67
CA ASP A 292 -12.55 7.54 -0.78
C ASP A 292 -12.08 8.15 0.56
N LEU A 293 -10.94 7.70 1.10
CA LEU A 293 -10.33 8.25 2.33
C LEU A 293 -9.78 9.67 2.13
N CYS A 294 -9.17 10.01 0.99
CA CYS A 294 -8.76 11.38 0.70
C CYS A 294 -9.95 12.35 0.68
N GLU A 295 -11.11 11.90 0.21
CA GLU A 295 -12.33 12.69 0.22
C GLU A 295 -12.94 12.79 1.63
N GLY A 296 -13.00 11.67 2.37
CA GLY A 296 -13.63 11.61 3.69
C GLY A 296 -12.78 12.13 4.87
N ILE A 297 -11.44 12.06 4.78
CA ILE A 297 -10.49 12.45 5.82
C ILE A 297 -9.76 13.74 5.41
N SER A 298 -9.01 13.73 4.29
CA SER A 298 -8.13 14.86 3.94
C SER A 298 -8.89 16.16 3.65
N LYS A 299 -10.15 16.05 3.19
CA LYS A 299 -11.06 17.19 2.96
C LYS A 299 -12.16 17.33 4.02
N HIS A 300 -12.09 16.59 5.13
CA HIS A 300 -13.07 16.70 6.21
C HIS A 300 -13.07 18.14 6.77
N PRO A 301 -14.22 18.72 7.20
CA PRO A 301 -14.25 20.07 7.75
C PRO A 301 -13.28 20.30 8.93
N ALA A 302 -13.05 19.28 9.76
CA ALA A 302 -12.06 19.35 10.84
C ALA A 302 -10.61 19.53 10.35
N ALA A 303 -10.30 19.14 9.11
CA ALA A 303 -8.99 19.29 8.47
C ALA A 303 -8.83 20.59 7.66
N ALA A 304 -9.82 21.50 7.70
CA ALA A 304 -9.73 22.80 7.05
C ALA A 304 -8.48 23.59 7.51
N GLY A 305 -7.80 24.24 6.55
CA GLY A 305 -6.51 24.92 6.77
C GLY A 305 -5.28 24.00 6.77
N ALA A 306 -5.45 22.70 7.07
CA ALA A 306 -4.38 21.71 7.07
C ALA A 306 -4.28 20.92 5.74
N TYR A 307 -5.34 20.86 4.94
CA TYR A 307 -5.33 20.19 3.63
C TYR A 307 -4.32 20.84 2.65
N THR A 308 -3.44 20.03 2.07
CA THR A 308 -2.37 20.51 1.17
C THR A 308 -2.79 20.68 -0.27
N GLY A 309 -3.91 20.08 -0.68
CA GLY A 309 -4.17 19.79 -2.08
C GLY A 309 -3.47 18.51 -2.54
N ASN A 310 -4.04 17.84 -3.55
CA ASN A 310 -3.58 16.56 -4.10
C ASN A 310 -2.48 16.69 -5.18
N SER A 311 -2.05 17.91 -5.48
CA SER A 311 -0.95 18.21 -6.39
C SER A 311 -0.39 19.62 -6.09
N PRO A 312 0.84 19.96 -6.53
CA PRO A 312 1.43 21.28 -6.27
C PRO A 312 0.62 22.47 -6.79
N LEU A 313 -0.23 22.25 -7.80
CA LEU A 313 -1.10 23.25 -8.43
C LEU A 313 -2.51 23.30 -7.81
N ALA A 314 -2.94 22.27 -7.08
CA ALA A 314 -4.29 22.14 -6.52
C ALA A 314 -4.38 22.58 -5.04
N LYS A 315 -3.56 23.55 -4.64
CA LYS A 315 -3.51 24.06 -3.26
C LYS A 315 -4.77 24.88 -2.93
N PRO A 316 -5.44 24.65 -1.80
CA PRO A 316 -6.54 25.50 -1.34
C PRO A 316 -6.11 26.94 -1.06
N ALA A 317 -7.05 27.89 -1.12
CA ALA A 317 -6.78 29.29 -0.75
C ALA A 317 -6.38 29.47 0.74
N ASN A 318 -6.83 28.56 1.62
CA ASN A 318 -6.44 28.48 3.02
C ASN A 318 -5.27 27.49 3.29
N TYR A 319 -4.49 27.14 2.26
CA TYR A 319 -3.34 26.24 2.39
C TYR A 319 -2.38 26.69 3.50
N GLY A 320 -2.19 25.84 4.51
CA GLY A 320 -1.20 26.06 5.56
C GLY A 320 -1.60 27.08 6.63
N SER A 321 -2.86 27.52 6.69
CA SER A 321 -3.36 28.32 7.82
C SER A 321 -3.45 27.52 9.12
N ARG A 322 -3.32 26.19 9.06
CA ARG A 322 -3.33 25.28 10.21
C ARG A 322 -2.41 24.07 9.97
N ALA A 323 -1.97 23.44 11.05
CA ALA A 323 -1.55 22.04 11.08
C ALA A 323 -2.38 21.33 12.16
N LEU A 324 -2.77 20.07 11.93
CA LEU A 324 -3.46 19.25 12.93
C LEU A 324 -2.46 18.80 14.01
N ALA A 325 -2.94 18.63 15.24
CA ALA A 325 -2.19 17.89 16.26
C ALA A 325 -2.20 16.39 15.91
N TRP A 326 -1.16 15.63 16.32
CA TRP A 326 -1.06 14.20 16.02
C TRP A 326 -2.32 13.43 16.43
N ASP A 327 -2.73 13.53 17.70
CA ASP A 327 -3.87 12.79 18.24
C ASP A 327 -5.21 13.21 17.61
N GLU A 328 -5.31 14.45 17.12
CA GLU A 328 -6.49 14.91 16.36
C GLU A 328 -6.54 14.25 14.99
N PHE A 329 -5.41 14.17 14.30
CA PHE A 329 -5.27 13.46 13.04
C PHE A 329 -5.53 11.95 13.19
N VAL A 330 -5.00 11.29 14.22
CA VAL A 330 -5.26 9.87 14.52
C VAL A 330 -6.76 9.62 14.68
N ARG A 331 -7.43 10.37 15.57
CA ARG A 331 -8.89 10.23 15.78
C ARG A 331 -9.70 10.47 14.50
N LEU A 332 -9.27 11.41 13.65
CA LEU A 332 -9.92 11.69 12.37
C LEU A 332 -9.75 10.54 11.37
N VAL A 333 -8.57 9.90 11.34
CA VAL A 333 -8.31 8.72 10.50
C VAL A 333 -9.14 7.52 10.98
N ASP A 334 -9.16 7.25 12.28
CA ASP A 334 -9.90 6.11 12.84
C ASP A 334 -11.41 6.24 12.58
N ALA A 335 -11.98 7.44 12.84
CA ALA A 335 -13.37 7.73 12.54
C ALA A 335 -13.67 7.66 11.03
N GLY A 336 -12.76 8.16 10.19
CA GLY A 336 -12.90 8.13 8.73
C GLY A 336 -12.86 6.72 8.14
N ILE A 337 -12.02 5.83 8.67
CA ILE A 337 -11.93 4.43 8.24
C ILE A 337 -13.11 3.60 8.78
N ALA A 338 -13.55 3.83 10.02
CA ALA A 338 -14.78 3.24 10.54
C ALA A 338 -16.00 3.64 9.70
N ALA A 339 -16.17 4.94 9.40
CA ALA A 339 -17.22 5.43 8.51
C ALA A 339 -17.09 4.88 7.07
N HIS A 340 -15.86 4.67 6.58
CA HIS A 340 -15.65 4.04 5.27
C HIS A 340 -16.14 2.58 5.25
N ASN A 341 -15.83 1.78 6.28
CA ASN A 341 -16.26 0.38 6.33
C ASN A 341 -17.78 0.25 6.50
N ALA A 342 -18.37 1.04 7.39
CA ALA A 342 -19.80 1.01 7.72
C ALA A 342 -20.70 1.70 6.66
N ARG A 343 -20.13 2.47 5.72
CA ARG A 343 -20.89 3.18 4.68
C ARG A 343 -21.75 2.21 3.83
N PRO A 344 -23.08 2.39 3.75
CA PRO A 344 -23.97 1.60 2.89
C PRO A 344 -23.89 2.04 1.41
N ASP A 345 -24.80 1.52 0.58
CA ASP A 345 -24.93 1.79 -0.86
C ASP A 345 -23.67 1.45 -1.68
N ARG A 346 -22.87 0.49 -1.21
CA ARG A 346 -21.66 0.07 -1.93
C ARG A 346 -22.01 -0.68 -3.20
N ARG A 347 -21.70 -0.05 -4.35
CA ARG A 347 -21.91 -0.57 -5.71
C ARG A 347 -20.85 -1.59 -6.18
N SER A 348 -20.23 -2.36 -5.27
CA SER A 348 -19.37 -3.49 -5.64
C SER A 348 -20.19 -4.76 -5.85
N ALA A 349 -19.68 -5.69 -6.69
CA ALA A 349 -20.36 -6.93 -7.05
C ALA A 349 -20.68 -7.83 -5.84
N THR A 350 -19.85 -7.79 -4.80
CA THR A 350 -20.02 -8.52 -3.53
C THR A 350 -20.95 -7.80 -2.55
N ALA A 351 -20.94 -6.45 -2.52
CA ALA A 351 -21.72 -5.70 -1.54
C ALA A 351 -23.20 -5.51 -1.92
N ARG A 352 -23.48 -5.20 -3.19
CA ARG A 352 -24.84 -5.05 -3.75
C ARG A 352 -25.74 -4.11 -2.93
N GLY A 353 -25.18 -2.99 -2.45
CA GLY A 353 -25.90 -1.98 -1.65
C GLY A 353 -25.67 -2.06 -0.13
N ARG A 354 -25.11 -3.15 0.39
CA ARG A 354 -24.71 -3.28 1.80
C ARG A 354 -23.43 -2.48 2.11
N SER A 355 -23.07 -2.36 3.39
CA SER A 355 -21.75 -1.82 3.79
C SER A 355 -20.62 -2.85 3.57
N PHE A 356 -19.36 -2.44 3.71
CA PHE A 356 -18.25 -3.40 3.69
C PHE A 356 -18.18 -4.23 4.98
N ASP A 357 -18.63 -3.66 6.11
CA ASP A 357 -18.77 -4.39 7.37
C ASP A 357 -19.79 -5.54 7.26
N ASP A 358 -20.99 -5.30 6.74
CA ASP A 358 -22.03 -6.35 6.60
C ASP A 358 -21.53 -7.52 5.76
N VAL A 359 -20.85 -7.20 4.65
CA VAL A 359 -20.37 -8.17 3.65
C VAL A 359 -19.23 -9.00 4.20
N PHE A 360 -18.28 -8.36 4.88
CA PHE A 360 -17.20 -9.06 5.56
C PHE A 360 -17.75 -9.94 6.68
N ASN A 361 -18.55 -9.37 7.59
CA ASN A 361 -19.01 -10.06 8.80
C ASN A 361 -19.88 -11.29 8.44
N ALA A 362 -20.78 -11.16 7.46
CA ALA A 362 -21.64 -12.27 7.01
C ALA A 362 -20.85 -13.41 6.36
N SER A 363 -19.83 -13.11 5.53
CA SER A 363 -18.98 -14.17 4.97
C SER A 363 -18.01 -14.74 6.01
N TYR A 364 -17.41 -13.91 6.85
CA TYR A 364 -16.44 -14.31 7.87
C TYR A 364 -17.05 -15.29 8.89
N ALA A 365 -18.31 -15.05 9.30
CA ALA A 365 -19.05 -15.95 10.19
C ALA A 365 -19.36 -17.33 9.57
N ALA A 366 -19.31 -17.46 8.23
CA ALA A 366 -19.52 -18.70 7.50
C ALA A 366 -18.20 -19.36 7.01
N SER A 367 -17.05 -18.74 7.26
CA SER A 367 -15.73 -19.19 6.77
C SER A 367 -14.93 -19.92 7.85
N VAL A 368 -14.17 -20.95 7.46
CA VAL A 368 -13.23 -21.64 8.35
C VAL A 368 -11.91 -20.86 8.39
N ILE A 369 -11.65 -20.16 9.51
CA ILE A 369 -10.52 -19.23 9.63
C ILE A 369 -9.43 -19.79 10.54
N ARG A 370 -8.18 -19.80 10.04
CA ARG A 370 -6.98 -20.17 10.81
C ARG A 370 -6.65 -19.09 11.85
N ARG A 371 -6.28 -19.47 13.07
CA ARG A 371 -5.77 -18.57 14.11
C ARG A 371 -4.30 -18.88 14.41
N ALA A 372 -3.54 -17.85 14.79
CA ALA A 372 -2.13 -17.98 15.14
C ALA A 372 -1.95 -18.49 16.59
N SER A 373 -0.96 -19.35 16.82
CA SER A 373 -0.59 -19.76 18.19
C SER A 373 0.01 -18.59 19.00
N PRO A 374 0.06 -18.68 20.34
CA PRO A 374 0.70 -17.66 21.18
C PRO A 374 2.17 -17.40 20.83
N GLU A 375 2.87 -18.37 20.22
CA GLU A 375 4.26 -18.30 19.75
C GLU A 375 4.33 -17.58 18.42
N GLN A 376 3.45 -17.95 17.47
CA GLN A 376 3.31 -17.28 16.18
C GLN A 376 2.95 -15.80 16.34
N ARG A 377 2.16 -15.44 17.37
CA ARG A 377 1.85 -14.05 17.71
C ARG A 377 3.08 -13.18 18.04
N ARG A 378 4.22 -13.78 18.36
CA ARG A 378 5.46 -13.05 18.69
C ARG A 378 6.28 -12.72 17.43
N LEU A 379 5.93 -13.26 16.26
CA LEU A 379 6.72 -13.14 15.01
C LEU A 379 6.64 -11.77 14.32
N TRP A 380 5.61 -10.97 14.60
CA TRP A 380 5.47 -9.60 14.05
C TRP A 380 5.94 -8.49 15.00
N LEU A 381 6.30 -8.83 16.24
CA LEU A 381 6.84 -7.89 17.22
C LEU A 381 8.29 -7.50 16.86
N LEU A 382 8.69 -6.27 17.21
CA LEU A 382 10.07 -5.81 17.03
C LEU A 382 10.99 -6.56 17.99
N ALA A 383 12.05 -7.18 17.47
CA ALA A 383 13.10 -7.79 18.28
C ALA A 383 14.20 -6.75 18.59
N ALA A 384 14.57 -6.63 19.86
CA ALA A 384 15.77 -5.94 20.32
C ALA A 384 16.73 -6.97 20.93
N GLU A 385 17.92 -7.09 20.34
CA GLU A 385 18.94 -8.09 20.70
C GLU A 385 19.97 -7.50 21.67
N GLY A 386 20.67 -8.36 22.43
CA GLY A 386 21.74 -7.93 23.34
C GLY A 386 21.29 -7.14 24.58
N LEU A 387 20.00 -7.09 24.90
CA LEU A 387 19.50 -6.37 26.07
C LEU A 387 19.94 -7.07 27.36
N LYS A 388 20.58 -6.34 28.27
CA LYS A 388 21.07 -6.90 29.54
C LYS A 388 19.97 -6.92 30.61
N VAL A 389 19.67 -8.09 31.17
CA VAL A 389 18.83 -8.21 32.37
C VAL A 389 19.58 -7.59 33.56
N ARG A 390 18.92 -6.72 34.31
CA ARG A 390 19.51 -6.07 35.50
C ARG A 390 19.70 -7.10 36.63
N ARG A 391 20.50 -6.78 37.66
CA ARG A 391 20.74 -7.68 38.81
C ARG A 391 19.45 -7.93 39.60
N GLU A 392 18.57 -6.95 39.52
CA GLU A 392 17.24 -6.85 40.12
C GLU A 392 16.17 -7.59 39.29
N GLY A 393 16.57 -8.34 38.25
CA GLY A 393 15.69 -9.26 37.50
C GLY A 393 14.75 -8.62 36.47
N TYR A 394 14.91 -7.33 36.15
CA TYR A 394 14.10 -6.62 35.15
C TYR A 394 14.92 -6.19 33.92
N VAL A 395 14.22 -5.99 32.80
CA VAL A 395 14.78 -5.40 31.56
C VAL A 395 14.23 -3.99 31.38
N VAL A 396 14.98 -3.11 30.69
CA VAL A 396 14.55 -1.73 30.41
C VAL A 396 14.47 -1.51 28.90
N ILE A 397 13.32 -1.06 28.40
CA ILE A 397 13.07 -0.75 26.98
C ILE A 397 12.36 0.60 26.90
N ALA A 398 12.92 1.53 26.09
CA ALA A 398 12.40 2.89 25.92
C ALA A 398 12.09 3.63 27.24
N GLY A 399 12.95 3.44 28.26
CA GLY A 399 12.79 4.03 29.61
C GLY A 399 11.83 3.28 30.54
N ASN A 400 11.00 2.37 30.03
CA ASN A 400 10.10 1.55 30.83
C ASN A 400 10.82 0.30 31.34
N ALA A 401 10.62 -0.04 32.61
CA ALA A 401 11.08 -1.29 33.23
C ALA A 401 10.01 -2.38 33.12
N TYR A 402 10.45 -3.61 32.82
CA TYR A 402 9.61 -4.81 32.68
C TYR A 402 10.19 -5.98 33.48
N PHE A 403 9.34 -6.66 34.26
CA PHE A 403 9.71 -7.78 35.14
C PHE A 403 8.86 -9.01 34.84
N GLY A 404 9.49 -10.18 34.84
CA GLY A 404 8.82 -11.48 34.82
C GLY A 404 9.62 -12.47 35.64
N GLU A 405 8.97 -13.40 36.34
CA GLU A 405 9.65 -14.30 37.27
C GLU A 405 10.69 -15.19 36.58
N ALA A 406 10.33 -15.82 35.46
CA ALA A 406 11.26 -16.56 34.59
C ALA A 406 12.39 -15.69 33.99
N VAL A 407 12.15 -14.39 33.78
CA VAL A 407 13.15 -13.43 33.28
C VAL A 407 14.12 -13.04 34.39
N SER A 408 13.66 -12.98 35.65
CA SER A 408 14.50 -12.65 36.79
C SER A 408 15.61 -13.68 37.06
N ALA A 409 15.38 -14.96 36.68
CA ALA A 409 16.39 -16.01 36.74
C ALA A 409 17.59 -15.79 35.79
N LEU A 410 17.44 -14.91 34.77
CA LEU A 410 18.51 -14.54 33.84
C LEU A 410 19.25 -13.25 34.24
N ALA A 411 19.13 -12.82 35.51
CA ALA A 411 19.77 -11.60 36.02
C ALA A 411 21.27 -11.52 35.67
N GLY A 412 21.68 -10.43 35.02
CA GLY A 412 23.05 -10.19 34.56
C GLY A 412 23.42 -10.80 33.20
N GLN A 413 22.56 -11.62 32.59
CA GLN A 413 22.74 -12.16 31.24
C GLN A 413 22.23 -11.20 30.16
N HIS A 414 22.54 -11.48 28.89
CA HIS A 414 21.98 -10.78 27.73
C HIS A 414 20.86 -11.62 27.11
N VAL A 415 19.79 -10.96 26.66
CA VAL A 415 18.58 -11.57 26.11
C VAL A 415 18.12 -10.85 24.85
N VAL A 416 17.29 -11.51 24.05
CA VAL A 416 16.51 -10.89 22.97
C VAL A 416 15.10 -10.63 23.49
N VAL A 417 14.56 -9.43 23.28
CA VAL A 417 13.20 -9.09 23.72
C VAL A 417 12.35 -8.63 22.54
N ARG A 418 11.14 -9.17 22.45
CA ARG A 418 10.14 -8.87 21.42
C ARG A 418 8.98 -8.03 21.98
N PHE A 419 8.68 -6.89 21.36
CA PHE A 419 7.66 -5.94 21.82
C PHE A 419 7.00 -5.16 20.66
N ASP A 420 5.88 -4.48 20.94
CA ASP A 420 5.22 -3.54 20.02
C ASP A 420 5.65 -2.10 20.39
N PRO A 421 6.43 -1.38 19.56
CA PRO A 421 6.92 -0.04 19.91
C PRO A 421 5.82 0.99 20.17
N ASP A 422 4.65 0.83 19.55
CA ASP A 422 3.51 1.72 19.72
C ASP A 422 2.70 1.39 21.00
N ARG A 423 2.96 0.23 21.65
CA ARG A 423 2.19 -0.29 22.79
C ARG A 423 3.08 -0.85 23.90
N LEU A 424 3.91 0.05 24.45
CA LEU A 424 4.79 -0.15 25.61
C LEU A 424 4.04 -0.31 26.95
N ASP A 425 2.71 -0.33 26.92
CA ASP A 425 1.84 -0.79 28.01
C ASP A 425 1.75 -2.32 28.10
N GLN A 426 1.98 -3.04 26.99
CA GLN A 426 1.78 -4.49 26.91
C GLN A 426 2.99 -5.29 27.42
N PRO A 427 2.78 -6.56 27.85
CA PRO A 427 3.88 -7.44 28.23
C PRO A 427 4.87 -7.69 27.09
N VAL A 428 6.16 -7.73 27.41
CA VAL A 428 7.24 -7.98 26.43
C VAL A 428 7.72 -9.43 26.51
N HIS A 429 8.05 -10.02 25.37
CA HIS A 429 8.39 -11.44 25.27
C HIS A 429 9.90 -11.66 25.22
N VAL A 430 10.46 -12.33 26.23
CA VAL A 430 11.90 -12.52 26.41
C VAL A 430 12.35 -13.88 25.87
N TYR A 431 13.50 -13.88 25.22
CA TYR A 431 14.18 -15.02 24.62
C TYR A 431 15.67 -15.01 24.99
N THR A 432 16.31 -16.18 25.02
CA THR A 432 17.78 -16.27 25.11
C THR A 432 18.44 -15.87 23.78
N LEU A 433 19.77 -15.70 23.75
CA LEU A 433 20.49 -15.38 22.50
C LEU A 433 20.42 -16.52 21.47
N GLU A 434 20.27 -17.76 21.95
CA GLU A 434 20.08 -18.97 21.15
C GLU A 434 18.64 -19.10 20.61
N GLY A 435 17.76 -18.14 20.93
CA GLY A 435 16.39 -18.08 20.44
C GLY A 435 15.37 -18.89 21.23
N ALA A 436 15.74 -19.49 22.37
CA ALA A 436 14.80 -20.19 23.24
C ALA A 436 13.86 -19.19 23.95
N TYR A 437 12.56 -19.49 24.03
CA TYR A 437 11.59 -18.62 24.72
C TYR A 437 11.67 -18.78 26.24
N VAL A 438 11.76 -17.66 26.95
CA VAL A 438 11.91 -17.62 28.42
C VAL A 438 10.57 -17.34 29.10
N GLY A 439 9.81 -16.36 28.58
CA GLY A 439 8.55 -15.92 29.19
C GLY A 439 8.13 -14.52 28.77
N ALA A 440 7.02 -14.06 29.35
CA ALA A 440 6.60 -12.67 29.26
C ALA A 440 7.08 -11.88 30.49
N ALA A 441 7.31 -10.58 30.32
CA ALA A 441 7.61 -9.64 31.39
C ALA A 441 6.62 -8.47 31.34
N GLU A 442 5.98 -8.18 32.47
CA GLU A 442 5.00 -7.12 32.64
C GLU A 442 5.69 -5.80 33.00
N ARG A 443 5.11 -4.67 32.57
CA ARG A 443 5.65 -3.35 32.87
C ARG A 443 5.47 -3.00 34.36
N THR A 444 6.55 -2.66 35.04
CA THR A 444 6.57 -2.27 36.46
C THR A 444 6.68 -0.76 36.70
N SER A 445 6.71 0.03 35.63
CA SER A 445 6.99 1.47 35.65
C SER A 445 5.72 2.32 35.50
N ALA A 446 5.16 2.76 36.63
CA ALA A 446 4.04 3.70 36.70
C ALA A 446 4.45 5.14 36.36
N ARG A 447 3.46 6.04 36.17
CA ARG A 447 3.71 7.48 36.28
C ARG A 447 3.71 7.91 37.75
N PHE A 448 4.35 9.05 38.07
CA PHE A 448 4.49 9.55 39.44
C PHE A 448 3.16 10.01 40.07
N ASP A 449 2.22 10.44 39.23
CA ASP A 449 0.87 10.92 39.58
C ASP A 449 -0.19 9.80 39.69
N ASP A 450 0.15 8.57 39.29
CA ASP A 450 -0.77 7.43 39.26
C ASP A 450 -0.77 6.63 40.57
N LEU A 451 -1.61 7.08 41.50
CA LEU A 451 -1.77 6.48 42.83
C LEU A 451 -2.32 5.04 42.80
N ASP A 452 -3.09 4.65 41.79
CA ASP A 452 -3.71 3.33 41.74
C ASP A 452 -2.77 2.28 41.14
N THR A 453 -2.04 2.59 40.06
CA THR A 453 -0.93 1.73 39.60
C THR A 453 0.15 1.60 40.68
N ALA A 454 0.40 2.66 41.48
CA ALA A 454 1.29 2.56 42.65
C ALA A 454 0.76 1.63 43.75
N ARG A 455 -0.56 1.65 44.04
CA ARG A 455 -1.21 0.71 44.98
C ARG A 455 -1.14 -0.73 44.48
N GLU A 456 -1.33 -0.96 43.19
CA GLU A 456 -1.23 -2.29 42.58
C GLU A 456 0.21 -2.82 42.58
N HIS A 457 1.19 -2.00 42.23
CA HIS A 457 2.61 -2.36 42.37
C HIS A 457 2.96 -2.70 43.83
N ALA A 458 2.44 -1.94 44.81
CA ALA A 458 2.62 -2.23 46.24
C ALA A 458 1.84 -3.47 46.73
N ARG A 459 0.79 -3.92 46.04
CA ARG A 459 0.13 -5.22 46.28
C ARG A 459 0.98 -6.36 45.69
N ALA A 460 1.35 -6.26 44.41
CA ALA A 460 2.17 -7.25 43.73
C ALA A 460 3.54 -7.45 44.41
N HIS A 461 4.19 -6.38 44.89
CA HIS A 461 5.44 -6.47 45.63
C HIS A 461 5.29 -7.23 46.96
N ARG A 462 4.21 -6.99 47.72
CA ARG A 462 3.90 -7.75 48.95
C ARG A 462 3.58 -9.22 48.65
N GLN A 463 2.88 -9.50 47.55
CA GLN A 463 2.59 -10.86 47.11
C GLN A 463 3.87 -11.61 46.70
N ARG A 464 4.79 -10.96 45.97
CA ARG A 464 6.12 -11.51 45.64
C ARG A 464 6.97 -11.75 46.89
N GLN A 465 6.98 -10.82 47.85
CA GLN A 465 7.65 -11.02 49.15
C GLN A 465 7.06 -12.19 49.95
N ARG A 466 5.74 -12.43 49.86
CA ARG A 466 5.09 -13.59 50.47
C ARG A 466 5.48 -14.88 49.76
N ALA A 467 5.35 -14.94 48.42
CA ALA A 467 5.74 -16.10 47.62
C ALA A 467 7.23 -16.47 47.81
N ALA A 468 8.13 -15.49 47.92
CA ALA A 468 9.55 -15.72 48.20
C ALA A 468 9.81 -16.30 49.61
N ARG A 469 8.97 -15.96 50.61
CA ARG A 469 9.01 -16.61 51.94
C ARG A 469 8.46 -18.03 51.87
N GLU A 470 7.32 -18.23 51.23
CA GLU A 470 6.70 -19.56 51.06
C GLU A 470 7.62 -20.51 50.25
N LEU A 471 8.31 -20.02 49.23
CA LEU A 471 9.33 -20.76 48.48
C LEU A 471 10.58 -21.05 49.32
N ARG A 472 11.07 -20.09 50.12
CA ARG A 472 12.16 -20.32 51.09
C ARG A 472 11.75 -21.44 52.06
N ASP A 473 10.55 -21.37 52.62
CA ASP A 473 10.08 -22.29 53.66
C ASP A 473 9.77 -23.69 53.10
N ALA A 474 9.41 -23.80 51.82
CA ALA A 474 9.30 -25.08 51.10
C ALA A 474 10.66 -25.67 50.69
N THR A 475 11.67 -24.82 50.42
CA THR A 475 13.02 -25.23 50.00
C THR A 475 13.89 -25.60 51.22
N VAL A 476 13.78 -24.85 52.31
CA VAL A 476 14.41 -25.14 53.61
C VAL A 476 13.56 -26.19 54.33
N ARG A 477 13.60 -27.43 53.82
CA ARG A 477 13.06 -28.59 54.55
C ARG A 477 13.80 -28.73 55.87
N MET A 478 13.05 -28.82 56.97
CA MET A 478 13.57 -28.94 58.34
C MET A 478 14.62 -30.06 58.48
N GLU A 479 14.45 -31.16 57.75
CA GLU A 479 15.38 -32.31 57.69
C GLU A 479 16.84 -31.89 57.39
N ALA A 480 17.06 -30.90 56.53
CA ALA A 480 18.40 -30.43 56.19
C ALA A 480 19.05 -29.62 57.31
N LEU A 481 18.25 -28.86 58.08
CA LEU A 481 18.73 -28.16 59.28
C LEU A 481 18.93 -29.13 60.45
N GLU A 482 18.08 -30.15 60.60
CA GLU A 482 18.30 -31.21 61.59
C GLU A 482 19.57 -32.03 61.30
N ALA A 483 19.87 -32.34 60.04
CA ALA A 483 21.12 -33.02 59.69
C ALA A 483 22.35 -32.20 60.07
N VAL A 484 22.32 -30.87 59.86
CA VAL A 484 23.40 -29.96 60.28
C VAL A 484 23.45 -29.80 61.80
N ALA A 485 22.30 -29.73 62.49
CA ALA A 485 22.23 -29.64 63.95
C ALA A 485 22.65 -30.93 64.68
N ARG A 486 22.73 -32.06 63.97
CA ARG A 486 23.27 -33.34 64.47
C ARG A 486 24.76 -33.55 64.14
N LEU A 487 25.42 -32.60 63.48
CA LEU A 487 26.88 -32.59 63.42
C LEU A 487 27.41 -32.36 64.85
N PRO A 488 28.30 -33.22 65.37
CA PRO A 488 28.90 -32.98 66.67
C PRO A 488 29.73 -31.69 66.60
N VAL A 489 29.40 -30.74 67.48
CA VAL A 489 30.33 -29.64 67.78
C VAL A 489 31.57 -30.29 68.39
N GLN A 490 32.66 -30.33 67.62
CA GLN A 490 33.94 -30.71 68.20
C GLN A 490 34.38 -29.57 69.11
N ASP A 491 34.44 -29.84 70.41
CA ASP A 491 35.21 -29.01 71.34
C ASP A 491 36.64 -28.94 70.81
N SER A 492 37.08 -27.74 70.42
CA SER A 492 38.47 -27.48 70.08
C SER A 492 39.33 -27.87 71.27
N PRO A 493 40.31 -28.80 71.13
CA PRO A 493 41.23 -29.08 72.20
C PRO A 493 41.94 -27.78 72.62
N HIS A 494 41.95 -27.50 73.92
CA HIS A 494 42.78 -26.43 74.49
C HIS A 494 44.25 -26.87 74.42
N THR A 495 44.84 -26.75 73.23
CA THR A 495 46.27 -26.98 73.02
C THR A 495 47.04 -25.79 73.59
N GLU A 496 47.68 -25.97 74.75
CA GLU A 496 48.67 -25.01 75.24
C GLU A 496 49.79 -24.86 74.20
N PRO A 497 50.23 -23.64 73.88
CA PRO A 497 51.28 -23.43 72.87
C PRO A 497 52.63 -23.94 73.41
N PRO A 498 53.29 -24.90 72.74
CA PRO A 498 54.57 -25.42 73.21
C PRO A 498 55.66 -24.35 73.12
N ALA A 499 56.53 -24.29 74.13
CA ALA A 499 57.64 -23.34 74.18
C ALA A 499 58.65 -23.59 73.03
N PRO A 500 59.13 -22.53 72.33
CA PRO A 500 60.02 -22.69 71.18
C PRO A 500 61.44 -23.11 71.61
N ALA A 501 61.95 -24.20 71.01
CA ALA A 501 63.27 -24.75 71.31
C ALA A 501 64.46 -23.88 70.84
N ALA A 502 64.23 -22.86 70.01
CA ALA A 502 65.24 -21.87 69.63
C ALA A 502 64.58 -20.53 69.24
N VAL A 503 65.19 -19.41 69.63
CA VAL A 503 64.80 -18.06 69.21
C VAL A 503 65.84 -17.51 68.23
N GLN A 504 65.49 -17.42 66.95
CA GLN A 504 66.37 -16.86 65.93
C GLN A 504 66.04 -15.38 65.67
N LEU A 505 66.79 -14.48 66.30
CA LEU A 505 66.71 -13.03 66.07
C LEU A 505 67.28 -12.65 64.70
N VAL A 506 66.43 -12.22 63.77
CA VAL A 506 66.85 -11.62 62.50
C VAL A 506 66.26 -10.20 62.38
N HIS A 507 67.13 -9.20 62.38
CA HIS A 507 66.74 -7.80 62.29
C HIS A 507 66.43 -7.41 60.84
N GLY A 508 65.34 -6.68 60.62
CA GLY A 508 64.80 -6.43 59.27
C GLY A 508 65.47 -5.31 58.47
N ARG A 509 65.18 -5.28 57.15
CA ARG A 509 65.45 -4.14 56.25
C ARG A 509 64.30 -3.88 55.28
N LYS A 510 64.26 -2.69 54.69
CA LYS A 510 63.09 -2.09 54.02
C LYS A 510 63.01 -2.39 52.50
N ARG A 511 61.83 -2.85 52.07
CA ARG A 511 61.01 -2.37 50.92
C ARG A 511 61.55 -2.48 49.46
N ALA A 512 60.62 -2.88 48.57
CA ALA A 512 60.46 -2.55 47.13
C ALA A 512 60.86 -3.60 46.06
N GLY A 513 60.03 -3.68 45.01
CA GLY A 513 60.09 -4.61 43.86
C GLY A 513 58.72 -5.28 43.63
N ARG A 514 57.86 -5.06 42.61
CA ARG A 514 57.83 -4.32 41.31
C ARG A 514 57.83 -5.28 40.09
N ARG A 515 56.73 -5.26 39.30
CA ARG A 515 56.57 -5.76 37.89
C ARG A 515 56.65 -7.29 37.66
N SER A 516 56.27 -7.86 36.49
CA SER A 516 55.13 -7.62 35.55
C SER A 516 55.20 -8.55 34.31
N ALA A 517 54.06 -9.10 33.86
CA ALA A 517 53.81 -9.61 32.49
C ALA A 517 52.27 -9.72 32.31
N ALA A 518 51.56 -9.42 31.20
CA ALA A 518 51.83 -9.30 29.76
C ALA A 518 52.04 -10.64 29.01
N ALA A 519 51.50 -10.88 27.81
CA ALA A 519 50.38 -10.29 27.04
C ALA A 519 50.08 -11.20 25.82
N LEU A 520 48.90 -11.12 25.20
CA LEU A 520 48.65 -11.63 23.84
C LEU A 520 47.39 -10.98 23.22
N ALA A 521 47.46 -10.65 21.92
CA ALA A 521 46.37 -10.15 21.04
C ALA A 521 46.26 -11.11 19.82
N ALA A 522 45.38 -10.99 18.81
CA ALA A 522 44.29 -10.07 18.44
C ALA A 522 43.19 -10.92 17.71
N THR A 523 42.17 -10.49 16.95
CA THR A 523 41.60 -9.22 16.40
C THR A 523 40.09 -9.50 16.12
N GLY A 524 39.19 -8.65 15.62
CA GLY A 524 39.24 -7.24 15.18
C GLY A 524 38.40 -7.00 13.91
N THR A 525 37.07 -6.85 14.03
CA THR A 525 36.15 -6.71 12.86
C THR A 525 34.81 -6.00 13.13
N GLU A 526 34.76 -4.95 13.96
CA GLU A 526 33.48 -4.33 14.40
C GLU A 526 33.04 -3.03 13.67
N ASP A 527 33.90 -2.40 12.86
CA ASP A 527 33.79 -0.97 12.47
C ASP A 527 32.75 -0.58 11.40
N TYR A 528 31.84 -1.47 10.97
CA TYR A 528 30.86 -1.16 9.89
C TYR A 528 29.37 -1.33 10.24
N VAL A 529 29.02 -1.73 11.46
CA VAL A 529 27.60 -1.80 11.90
C VAL A 529 27.28 -0.75 12.97
N ALA A 530 28.20 -0.52 13.92
CA ALA A 530 28.00 0.35 15.09
C ALA A 530 27.84 1.86 14.78
N ALA A 531 27.78 2.26 13.52
CA ALA A 531 27.49 3.63 13.06
C ALA A 531 26.00 3.86 12.73
N ALA A 532 25.26 2.82 12.32
CA ALA A 532 23.86 2.96 11.90
C ALA A 532 22.90 3.10 13.10
N ASP A 533 22.98 2.19 14.07
CA ASP A 533 22.01 2.13 15.18
C ASP A 533 22.14 3.32 16.15
N ARG A 534 23.36 3.88 16.28
CA ARG A 534 23.58 5.10 17.07
C ARG A 534 22.90 6.33 16.47
N ALA A 535 22.69 6.38 15.15
CA ALA A 535 21.94 7.48 14.53
C ALA A 535 20.44 7.41 14.87
N VAL A 536 19.84 6.20 14.84
CA VAL A 536 18.41 6.00 15.15
C VAL A 536 18.10 6.33 16.62
N LEU A 537 18.95 5.85 17.55
CA LEU A 537 18.79 6.12 18.97
C LEU A 537 19.00 7.60 19.34
N ALA A 538 19.89 8.31 18.63
CA ALA A 538 20.10 9.75 18.86
C ALA A 538 18.89 10.61 18.42
N VAL A 539 18.25 10.27 17.29
CA VAL A 539 17.06 10.99 16.81
C VAL A 539 15.88 10.83 17.77
N LEU A 540 15.68 9.62 18.33
CA LEU A 540 14.60 9.36 19.29
C LEU A 540 14.78 10.05 20.66
N ALA A 541 16.00 10.48 21.00
CA ALA A 541 16.31 11.13 22.27
C ALA A 541 16.12 12.67 22.26
N ALA A 542 15.96 13.29 21.08
CA ALA A 542 16.06 14.74 20.91
C ALA A 542 14.70 15.45 20.95
N ARG A 543 14.18 15.76 22.15
CA ARG A 543 13.15 16.80 22.34
C ARG A 543 13.79 18.14 22.76
N PRO A 544 13.37 19.28 22.19
CA PRO A 544 13.97 20.58 22.48
C PRO A 544 13.65 21.04 23.91
N ARG A 545 14.63 21.68 24.57
CA ARG A 545 14.39 22.44 25.80
C ARG A 545 13.68 23.76 25.48
N PRO A 546 12.80 24.27 26.36
CA PRO A 546 12.30 25.63 26.23
C PRO A 546 13.45 26.63 26.36
N LEU A 547 13.48 27.64 25.48
CA LEU A 547 14.38 28.79 25.62
C LEU A 547 13.96 29.61 26.85
N LYS A 548 14.94 30.08 27.63
CA LYS A 548 14.69 31.10 28.64
C LYS A 548 14.39 32.43 27.96
N ALA A 549 13.46 33.20 28.51
CA ALA A 549 13.37 34.61 28.23
C ALA A 549 14.65 35.33 28.73
N ILE A 550 15.03 36.37 28.01
CA ILE A 550 15.96 37.42 28.40
C ILE A 550 15.27 38.71 27.94
N ASP A 551 15.32 39.76 28.76
CA ASP A 551 14.74 41.08 28.47
C ASP A 551 15.43 41.80 27.30
#